data_AF-A0A7U2NDK2-F1
#
_entry.id   AF-A0A7U2NDK2-F1
#
_cell.length_a   1.000
_cell.length_b   1.000
_cell.length_c   1.000
_cell.angle_alpha   90.00
_cell.angle_beta   90.00
_cell.angle_gamma   90.00
#
_symmetry.space_group_name_H-M   'P 1'
#
loop_
_entity.id
_entity.type
_entity.pdbx_description
1 polymer ?
#
loop_
_entity_poly.entity_id
_entity_poly.type
_entity_poly.pdbx_seq_one_letter_code
_entity_poly.pdbx_strand_id
1 'polypeptide(L)'
;MNFKLLVLAFFTSIISFSQEINFKDLSTSSRGEFTSYISQDNATYKVGDRVKIGFPSSNKTFAFITEGDGLLSPITNLTSTSSGQETEIKKIFIIGNKRAGYSVTFRTKGITGFSNYTIQFENALSTGEIKGFGKTSDES
;
A
#
# COMPACT_ATOMS: atom_id res chain seq x y z
N MET A 1 50.39 20.64 24.41
CA MET A 1 49.25 20.97 25.31
C MET A 1 48.24 21.74 24.48
N ASN A 2 47.49 21.06 23.61
CA ASN A 2 46.12 20.54 23.82
C ASN A 2 45.12 21.62 24.21
N PHE A 3 44.45 22.23 23.22
CA PHE A 3 43.15 22.88 23.44
C PHE A 3 42.15 22.50 22.34
N LYS A 4 41.62 21.30 22.53
CA LYS A 4 40.21 20.91 22.35
C LYS A 4 39.52 21.38 21.06
N LEU A 5 39.56 20.47 20.10
CA LEU A 5 38.51 20.19 19.11
C LEU A 5 37.11 20.52 19.66
N LEU A 6 36.44 21.51 19.07
CA LEU A 6 35.00 21.75 19.28
C LEU A 6 34.26 21.16 18.08
N VAL A 7 33.96 19.87 18.14
CA VAL A 7 33.08 19.19 17.18
C VAL A 7 31.65 19.34 17.70
N LEU A 8 30.91 20.30 17.16
CA LEU A 8 29.48 20.48 17.42
C LEU A 8 28.71 19.49 16.53
N ALA A 9 28.33 18.34 17.10
CA ALA A 9 27.47 17.37 16.44
C ALA A 9 26.01 17.88 16.45
N PHE A 10 25.51 18.33 15.29
CA PHE A 10 24.08 18.54 15.05
C PHE A 10 23.41 17.16 14.93
N PHE A 11 22.86 16.65 16.03
CA PHE A 11 21.86 15.58 15.97
C PHE A 11 20.54 16.20 15.50
N THR A 12 20.26 16.15 14.21
CA THR A 12 18.92 16.40 13.69
C THR A 12 18.08 15.16 14.02
N SER A 13 17.21 15.27 15.02
CA SER A 13 16.16 14.29 15.25
C SER A 13 15.17 14.37 14.09
N ILE A 14 15.23 13.39 13.19
CA ILE A 14 14.20 13.20 12.17
C ILE A 14 12.98 12.66 12.92
N ILE A 15 12.05 13.54 13.26
CA ILE A 15 10.74 13.14 13.79
C ILE A 15 9.96 12.56 12.62
N SER A 16 10.17 11.28 12.32
CA SER A 16 9.29 10.56 11.40
C SER A 16 7.94 10.42 12.10
N PHE A 17 6.97 11.26 11.75
CA PHE A 17 5.58 11.03 12.09
C PHE A 17 5.16 9.70 11.46
N SER A 18 5.17 8.63 12.26
CA SER A 18 4.58 7.35 11.88
C SER A 18 3.07 7.54 11.84
N GLN A 19 2.54 7.92 10.68
CA GLN A 19 1.10 8.04 10.46
C GLN A 19 0.57 6.65 10.14
N GLU A 20 0.03 5.98 11.16
CA GLU A 20 -0.71 4.74 11.03
C GLU A 20 -2.19 5.05 10.89
N ILE A 21 -2.91 4.30 10.04
CA ILE A 21 -4.37 4.36 9.99
C ILE A 21 -5.01 2.98 10.07
N ASN A 22 -6.14 2.90 10.78
CA ASN A 22 -6.96 1.71 10.88
C ASN A 22 -8.15 1.73 9.92
N PHE A 23 -8.52 0.57 9.37
CA PHE A 23 -9.73 0.37 8.56
C PHE A 23 -10.98 0.99 9.20
N LYS A 24 -11.14 0.83 10.52
CA LYS A 24 -12.30 1.35 11.27
C LYS A 24 -12.41 2.87 11.23
N ASP A 25 -11.28 3.57 11.09
CA ASP A 25 -11.19 5.02 11.14
C ASP A 25 -11.21 5.66 9.73
N LEU A 26 -11.35 4.87 8.66
CA LEU A 26 -11.38 5.42 7.29
C LEU A 26 -12.51 6.43 7.09
N SER A 27 -13.66 6.22 7.74
CA SER A 27 -14.84 7.07 7.57
C SER A 27 -14.68 8.47 8.15
N THR A 28 -13.80 8.62 9.14
CA THR A 28 -13.56 9.87 9.89
C THR A 28 -12.22 10.52 9.57
N SER A 29 -11.32 9.78 8.91
CA SER A 29 -9.97 10.24 8.61
C SER A 29 -9.89 11.25 7.45
N SER A 30 -8.88 12.12 7.51
CA SER A 30 -8.53 13.04 6.44
C SER A 30 -7.68 12.34 5.37
N ARG A 31 -7.87 12.74 4.10
CA ARG A 31 -7.00 12.32 3.00
C ARG A 31 -5.54 12.60 3.36
N GLY A 32 -4.66 11.66 3.06
CA GLY A 32 -3.24 11.77 3.40
C GLY A 32 -2.45 10.56 2.97
N GLU A 33 -1.15 10.65 3.20
CA GLU A 33 -0.19 9.56 3.01
C GLU A 33 0.18 8.99 4.37
N PHE A 34 0.29 7.66 4.43
CA PHE A 34 0.48 6.90 5.66
C PHE A 34 1.67 5.96 5.51
N THR A 35 2.33 5.66 6.63
CA THR A 35 3.47 4.74 6.68
C THR A 35 3.04 3.31 6.98
N SER A 36 1.92 3.15 7.69
CA SER A 36 1.32 1.85 8.01
C SER A 36 -0.20 1.90 7.94
N TYR A 37 -0.79 0.73 7.72
CA TYR A 37 -2.23 0.54 7.62
C TYR A 37 -2.65 -0.76 8.30
N ILE A 38 -3.65 -0.70 9.17
CA ILE A 38 -4.29 -1.88 9.75
C ILE A 38 -5.56 -2.17 8.96
N SER A 39 -5.60 -3.31 8.28
CA SER A 39 -6.71 -3.71 7.40
C SER A 39 -7.83 -4.44 8.15
N GLN A 40 -8.93 -4.73 7.43
CA GLN A 40 -10.05 -5.51 7.94
C GLN A 40 -9.67 -6.94 8.35
N ASP A 41 -8.58 -7.49 7.81
CA ASP A 41 -8.03 -8.79 8.21
C ASP A 41 -7.22 -8.73 9.53
N ASN A 42 -7.22 -7.56 10.19
CA ASN A 42 -6.46 -7.22 11.39
C ASN A 42 -4.94 -7.31 11.24
N ALA A 43 -4.42 -7.43 10.02
CA ALA A 43 -2.99 -7.35 9.78
C ALA A 43 -2.54 -5.92 9.50
N THR A 44 -1.27 -5.65 9.84
CA THR A 44 -0.62 -4.38 9.59
C THR A 44 0.24 -4.47 8.32
N TYR A 45 0.01 -3.55 7.41
CA TYR A 45 0.74 -3.39 6.16
C TYR A 45 1.55 -2.11 6.22
N LYS A 46 2.83 -2.17 5.89
CA LYS A 46 3.76 -1.04 5.93
C LYS A 46 4.34 -0.75 4.57
N VAL A 47 4.75 0.50 4.37
CA VAL A 47 5.59 0.85 3.21
C VAL A 47 6.88 0.04 3.27
N GLY A 48 7.21 -0.63 2.16
CA GLY A 48 8.32 -1.58 2.05
C GLY A 48 7.89 -3.05 2.13
N ASP A 49 6.68 -3.35 2.62
CA ASP A 49 6.19 -4.72 2.66
C ASP A 49 5.87 -5.24 1.25
N ARG A 50 5.98 -6.56 1.09
CA ARG A 50 5.63 -7.24 -0.16
C ARG A 50 4.29 -7.95 0.00
N VAL A 51 3.34 -7.61 -0.86
CA VAL A 51 2.05 -8.29 -0.93
C VAL A 51 1.99 -9.17 -2.16
N LYS A 52 1.31 -10.31 -2.05
CA LYS A 52 1.16 -11.26 -3.15
C LYS A 52 -0.13 -11.00 -3.91
N ILE A 53 0.00 -10.88 -5.23
CA ILE A 53 -1.13 -10.79 -6.16
C ILE A 53 -1.77 -12.18 -6.23
N GLY A 54 -3.07 -12.24 -5.95
CA GLY A 54 -3.86 -13.46 -6.01
C GLY A 54 -4.30 -13.77 -7.43
N PHE A 55 -5.61 -13.97 -7.60
CA PHE A 55 -6.23 -14.25 -8.90
C PHE A 55 -7.23 -13.14 -9.24
N PRO A 56 -7.43 -12.82 -10.53
CA PRO A 56 -8.35 -11.78 -10.93
C PRO A 56 -9.79 -12.13 -10.52
N SER A 57 -10.55 -11.15 -10.03
CA SER A 57 -11.97 -11.34 -9.69
C SER A 57 -12.89 -11.35 -10.92
N SER A 58 -12.34 -11.05 -12.10
CA SER A 58 -13.00 -11.12 -13.41
C SER A 58 -12.25 -12.08 -14.34
N ASN A 59 -12.90 -12.55 -15.41
CA ASN A 59 -12.38 -13.63 -16.27
C ASN A 59 -10.96 -13.41 -16.82
N LYS A 60 -10.47 -12.16 -16.96
CA LYS A 60 -9.14 -11.88 -17.55
C LYS A 60 -8.34 -10.76 -16.90
N THR A 61 -8.96 -9.92 -16.07
CA THR A 61 -8.34 -8.73 -15.49
C THR A 61 -8.71 -8.57 -14.03
N PHE A 62 -7.84 -7.90 -13.29
CA PHE A 62 -8.11 -7.51 -11.92
C PHE A 62 -9.06 -6.30 -11.92
N ALA A 63 -10.11 -6.35 -11.11
CA ALA A 63 -11.07 -5.26 -10.98
C ALA A 63 -10.54 -4.13 -10.08
N PHE A 64 -9.69 -4.47 -9.12
CA PHE A 64 -9.22 -3.54 -8.08
C PHE A 64 -7.72 -3.27 -8.13
N ILE A 65 -7.04 -3.81 -9.15
CA ILE A 65 -5.63 -3.56 -9.42
C ILE A 65 -5.47 -2.99 -10.83
N THR A 66 -4.85 -1.82 -10.92
CA THR A 66 -4.49 -1.19 -12.20
C THR A 66 -2.98 -1.05 -12.33
N GLU A 67 -2.50 -1.00 -13.56
CA GLU A 67 -1.12 -0.68 -13.91
C GLU A 67 -1.05 0.62 -14.71
N GLY A 68 0.13 1.25 -14.70
CA GLY A 68 0.38 2.51 -15.39
C GLY A 68 0.44 3.72 -14.45
N ASP A 69 1.05 4.78 -14.95
CA ASP A 69 1.27 6.03 -14.21
C ASP A 69 0.38 7.19 -14.69
N GLY A 70 -0.29 7.03 -15.83
CA GLY A 70 -1.10 8.08 -16.47
C GLY A 70 -0.27 9.20 -17.11
N LEU A 71 1.06 9.10 -17.09
CA LEU A 71 1.98 10.07 -17.67
C LEU A 71 2.68 9.50 -18.91
N LEU A 72 3.38 8.38 -18.75
CA LEU A 72 4.07 7.66 -19.82
C LEU A 72 3.28 6.44 -20.30
N SER A 73 2.46 5.87 -19.43
CA SER A 73 1.63 4.70 -19.74
C SER A 73 0.17 4.93 -19.33
N PRO A 74 -0.81 4.54 -20.17
CA PRO A 74 -2.22 4.64 -19.80
C PRO A 74 -2.52 3.79 -18.57
N ILE A 75 -3.46 4.25 -17.75
CA ILE A 75 -3.92 3.48 -16.60
C ILE A 75 -4.91 2.43 -17.09
N THR A 76 -4.55 1.16 -16.98
CA THR A 76 -5.40 0.02 -17.39
C THR A 76 -5.51 -1.00 -16.27
N ASN A 77 -6.56 -1.81 -16.29
CA ASN A 77 -6.68 -2.92 -15.33
C ASN A 77 -5.53 -3.90 -15.53
N LEU A 78 -4.98 -4.40 -14.42
CA LEU A 78 -3.92 -5.38 -14.46
C LEU A 78 -4.43 -6.67 -15.11
N THR A 79 -3.59 -7.32 -15.89
CA THR A 79 -3.94 -8.58 -16.57
C THR A 79 -3.62 -9.79 -15.71
N SER A 80 -4.28 -10.91 -15.98
CA SER A 80 -4.09 -12.17 -15.23
C SER A 80 -2.66 -12.70 -15.22
N THR A 81 -1.77 -12.22 -16.10
CA THR A 81 -0.35 -12.61 -16.17
C THR A 81 0.44 -12.28 -14.90
N SER A 82 -0.02 -11.30 -14.12
CA SER A 82 0.60 -10.93 -12.85
C SER A 82 0.13 -11.76 -11.64
N SER A 83 -0.75 -12.73 -11.84
CA SER A 83 -1.21 -13.61 -10.75
C SER A 83 -0.04 -14.37 -10.12
N GLY A 84 -0.01 -14.42 -8.79
CA GLY A 84 1.04 -15.08 -8.01
C GLY A 84 2.33 -14.29 -7.85
N GLN A 85 2.50 -13.15 -8.53
CA GLN A 85 3.66 -12.27 -8.37
C GLN A 85 3.58 -11.49 -7.04
N GLU A 86 4.74 -11.10 -6.52
CA GLU A 86 4.82 -10.16 -5.40
C GLU A 86 4.99 -8.73 -5.88
N THR A 87 4.47 -7.79 -5.10
CA THR A 87 4.65 -6.37 -5.32
C THR A 87 4.95 -5.64 -4.02
N GLU A 88 5.89 -4.72 -4.07
CA GLU A 88 6.37 -3.97 -2.89
C GLU A 88 5.57 -2.67 -2.74
N ILE A 89 5.03 -2.43 -1.54
CA ILE A 89 4.29 -1.23 -1.20
C ILE A 89 5.23 -0.03 -1.17
N LYS A 90 5.01 0.93 -2.05
CA LYS A 90 5.76 2.21 -2.08
C LYS A 90 5.06 3.31 -1.30
N LYS A 91 3.73 3.29 -1.25
CA LYS A 91 2.92 4.36 -0.69
C LYS A 91 1.56 3.85 -0.30
N ILE A 92 1.09 4.28 0.86
CA ILE A 92 -0.26 4.06 1.35
C ILE A 92 -0.93 5.43 1.45
N PHE A 93 -2.13 5.56 0.90
CA PHE A 93 -2.86 6.82 0.92
C PHE A 93 -4.36 6.60 0.86
N ILE A 94 -5.12 7.57 1.38
CA ILE A 94 -6.58 7.54 1.36
C ILE A 94 -7.09 8.40 0.20
N ILE A 95 -7.96 7.81 -0.61
CA ILE A 95 -8.73 8.49 -1.65
C ILE A 95 -10.22 8.54 -1.27
N GLY A 96 -11.02 9.20 -2.09
CA GLY A 96 -12.47 9.29 -1.88
C GLY A 96 -12.91 10.59 -1.22
N ASN A 97 -14.19 10.71 -0.89
CA ASN A 97 -14.78 11.93 -0.34
C ASN A 97 -16.00 11.61 0.52
N LYS A 98 -16.54 12.61 1.23
CA LYS A 98 -17.72 12.44 2.11
C LYS A 98 -18.95 11.82 1.43
N ARG A 99 -19.12 11.99 0.10
CA ARG A 99 -20.27 11.46 -0.66
C ARG A 99 -20.05 10.03 -1.16
N ALA A 100 -18.84 9.71 -1.61
CA ALA A 100 -18.50 8.41 -2.20
C ALA A 100 -17.88 7.42 -1.20
N GLY A 101 -17.59 7.87 0.02
CA GLY A 101 -16.79 7.13 0.99
C GLY A 101 -15.29 7.35 0.79
N TYR A 102 -14.52 6.99 1.82
CA TYR A 102 -13.07 6.96 1.79
C TYR A 102 -12.60 5.53 1.54
N SER A 103 -11.50 5.38 0.80
CA SER A 103 -10.89 4.09 0.52
C SER A 103 -9.37 4.19 0.60
N VAL A 104 -8.74 3.16 1.14
CA VAL A 104 -7.29 3.06 1.18
C VAL A 104 -6.79 2.53 -0.16
N THR A 105 -5.74 3.15 -0.67
CA THR A 105 -5.10 2.77 -1.93
C THR A 105 -3.61 2.60 -1.69
N PHE A 106 -3.06 1.50 -2.22
CA PHE A 106 -1.63 1.27 -2.22
C PHE A 106 -1.08 1.57 -3.61
N ARG A 107 0.01 2.33 -3.69
CA ARG A 107 0.90 2.29 -4.86
C ARG A 107 1.99 1.29 -4.57
N THR A 108 2.19 0.38 -5.50
CA THR A 108 3.20 -0.67 -5.37
C THR A 108 4.06 -0.73 -6.64
N LYS A 109 5.20 -1.40 -6.56
CA LYS A 109 6.06 -1.70 -7.73
C LYS A 109 6.22 -3.21 -7.88
N GLY A 110 6.29 -3.68 -9.12
CA GLY A 110 6.73 -5.04 -9.41
C GLY A 110 8.19 -5.23 -8.98
N ILE A 111 8.62 -6.49 -8.82
CA ILE A 111 9.97 -6.86 -8.35
C ILE A 111 11.07 -6.24 -9.24
N THR A 112 10.83 -6.15 -10.55
CA THR A 112 11.78 -5.56 -11.51
C THR A 112 11.81 -4.03 -11.48
N GLY A 113 10.90 -3.39 -10.74
CA GLY A 113 10.82 -1.93 -10.59
C GLY A 113 10.20 -1.17 -11.77
N PHE A 114 10.00 -1.81 -12.93
CA PHE A 114 9.43 -1.18 -14.12
C PHE A 114 7.91 -1.04 -14.06
N SER A 115 7.23 -2.00 -13.43
CA SER A 115 5.77 -1.99 -13.29
C SER A 115 5.36 -1.24 -12.04
N ASN A 116 4.43 -0.29 -12.17
CA ASN A 116 3.80 0.40 -11.05
C ASN A 116 2.33 0.01 -11.01
N TYR A 117 1.87 -0.46 -9.86
CA TYR A 117 0.48 -0.86 -9.67
C TYR A 117 -0.23 0.07 -8.68
N THR A 118 -1.53 0.20 -8.87
CA THR A 118 -2.44 0.88 -7.95
C THR A 118 -3.47 -0.13 -7.47
N ILE A 119 -3.55 -0.33 -6.17
CA ILE A 119 -4.40 -1.35 -5.56
C ILE A 119 -5.44 -0.64 -4.70
N GLN A 120 -6.73 -0.82 -5.00
CA GLN A 120 -7.82 -0.49 -4.08
C GLN A 120 -7.87 -1.59 -3.01
N PHE A 121 -7.09 -1.41 -1.94
CA PHE A 121 -6.58 -2.51 -1.14
C PHE A 121 -7.67 -3.36 -0.47
N GLU A 122 -8.66 -2.73 0.16
CA GLU A 122 -9.73 -3.48 0.86
C GLU A 122 -10.63 -4.27 -0.09
N ASN A 123 -10.87 -3.73 -1.29
CA ASN A 123 -11.66 -4.41 -2.32
C ASN A 123 -10.85 -5.56 -2.93
N ALA A 124 -9.56 -5.35 -3.19
CA ALA A 124 -8.68 -6.38 -3.71
C ALA A 124 -8.48 -7.52 -2.69
N LEU A 125 -8.38 -7.20 -1.40
CA LEU A 125 -8.27 -8.17 -0.32
C LEU A 125 -9.55 -9.02 -0.19
N SER A 126 -10.72 -8.39 -0.13
CA SER A 126 -12.00 -9.08 0.01
C SER A 126 -12.37 -9.97 -1.19
N THR A 127 -11.87 -9.64 -2.37
CA THR A 127 -12.07 -10.47 -3.59
C THR A 127 -10.98 -11.50 -3.82
N GLY A 128 -9.93 -11.53 -2.98
CA GLY A 128 -8.80 -12.44 -3.15
C GLY A 128 -7.86 -12.08 -4.30
N GLU A 129 -8.00 -10.89 -4.88
CA GLU A 129 -7.06 -10.29 -5.83
C GLU A 129 -5.72 -9.95 -5.16
N ILE A 130 -5.74 -9.70 -3.85
CA ILE A 130 -4.56 -9.66 -2.98
C ILE A 130 -4.69 -10.71 -1.89
N LYS A 131 -3.57 -11.38 -1.60
CA LYS A 131 -3.48 -12.28 -0.44
C LYS A 131 -3.05 -11.46 0.77
N GLY A 132 -3.92 -11.43 1.77
CA GLY A 132 -3.65 -10.73 3.02
C GLY A 132 -2.62 -11.44 3.89
N PHE A 133 -2.10 -10.70 4.87
CA PHE A 133 -1.22 -11.22 5.93
C PHE A 133 -2.02 -11.75 7.13
N GLY A 134 -3.28 -11.34 7.27
CA GLY A 134 -4.16 -11.87 8.31
C GLY A 134 -4.49 -13.32 8.03
N LYS A 135 -4.44 -14.15 9.08
CA LYS A 135 -4.91 -15.53 8.99
C LYS A 135 -6.43 -15.54 8.86
N THR A 136 -6.96 -16.20 7.84
CA THR A 136 -8.38 -16.56 7.85
C THR A 136 -8.57 -17.69 8.87
N SER A 137 -9.77 -17.80 9.46
CA SER A 137 -10.09 -18.81 10.47
C SER A 137 -9.85 -20.26 10.02
N ASP A 138 -9.70 -20.49 8.71
CA ASP A 138 -9.40 -21.80 8.13
C ASP A 138 -7.90 -22.18 8.21
N GLU A 139 -7.03 -21.26 8.66
CA GLU A 139 -5.57 -21.45 8.80
C GLU A 139 -5.11 -21.55 10.27
N SER A 140 -6.02 -21.93 11.19
CA SER A 140 -5.78 -22.07 12.64
C SER A 140 -5.75 -23.52 13.11
#